data_AF-A0A3G2HQP0-F1
#
_entry.id   AF-A0A3G2HQP0-F1
#
_cell.length_a   1.000
_cell.length_b   1.000
_cell.length_c   1.000
_cell.angle_alpha   90.00
_cell.angle_beta   90.00
_cell.angle_gamma   90.00
#
_symmetry.space_group_name_H-M   'P 1'
#
loop_
_entity.id
_entity.type
_entity.pdbx_description
1 polymer ?
#
loop_
_entity_poly.entity_id
_entity_poly.type
_entity_poly.pdbx_seq_one_letter_code
_entity_poly.pdbx_strand_id
1 'polypeptide(L)'
;MNLSGSGMSWTLGPRGSTVNVGKRGAHLNTSFLGFSARHSLYKAAPAPKPRQSVKQVQTFSLVCEVTDQGMLSFHDQDGEPVSESLVELAKKQNRQAIQSLIQRKCDEINSECEAVASIHLDTPAPDIAPKYVPDQFHRSEPIAPVLPRAKWWEKLFPRRVEQLNLRNQQRVMEYQGLLAAWKSEQSQHAYEQEQRRKLLEEDIYHDTAAMEQWLEATLQDIAWPRETLISLEITEQGARVCLDVDLPEIEDMPSKIAAVPARGLKLSVKDLPMVQARKRYMAHVHGVGFRIIGETFAALPVVQRITLSGFSQRHDPATGQLRDDYLYSVNVDRAQWSELNFQALEMIDVVEALAQFDLRRNMSKTGVFKAIEPFDGGVMRVDAAGQSSITNSPTTR
;
A
#
# COMPACT_ATOMS: atom_id res chain seq x y z
N MET A 1 -14.56 -18.03 27.95
CA MET A 1 -14.00 -18.73 29.12
C MET A 1 -13.86 -17.71 30.23
N ASN A 2 -14.51 -17.89 31.37
CA ASN A 2 -14.48 -16.92 32.47
C ASN A 2 -13.66 -17.46 33.64
N LEU A 3 -12.65 -16.68 34.06
CA LEU A 3 -11.79 -16.97 35.19
C LEU A 3 -12.06 -15.94 36.28
N SER A 4 -12.45 -16.44 37.46
CA SER A 4 -12.59 -15.63 38.67
C SER A 4 -11.81 -16.26 39.80
N GLY A 5 -11.50 -15.49 40.85
CA GLY A 5 -10.74 -15.95 42.02
C GLY A 5 -11.34 -17.14 42.80
N SER A 6 -12.50 -17.68 42.38
CA SER A 6 -13.12 -18.88 42.96
C SER A 6 -13.27 -20.08 42.00
N GLY A 7 -12.75 -19.99 40.76
CA GLY A 7 -12.65 -21.10 39.83
C GLY A 7 -13.07 -20.77 38.39
N MET A 8 -12.86 -21.74 37.50
CA MET A 8 -13.10 -21.65 36.07
C MET A 8 -14.54 -22.10 35.74
N SER A 9 -15.28 -21.31 34.96
CA SER A 9 -16.62 -21.69 34.46
C SER A 9 -16.69 -21.64 32.95
N TRP A 10 -17.42 -22.59 32.39
CA TRP A 10 -17.60 -22.76 30.96
C TRP A 10 -19.06 -22.49 30.58
N THR A 11 -19.24 -21.65 29.57
CA THR A 11 -20.54 -21.36 28.96
C THR A 11 -20.53 -21.98 27.57
N LEU A 12 -21.43 -22.92 27.30
CA LEU A 12 -21.60 -23.52 25.98
C LEU A 12 -23.08 -23.40 25.55
N GLY A 13 -23.31 -22.93 24.33
CA GLY A 13 -24.63 -22.95 23.67
C GLY A 13 -24.86 -21.80 22.67
N PRO A 14 -25.75 -22.00 21.68
CA PRO A 14 -26.13 -20.96 20.73
C PRO A 14 -26.99 -19.86 21.38
N ARG A 15 -27.08 -18.68 20.73
CA ARG A 15 -27.89 -17.54 21.22
C ARG A 15 -29.34 -17.98 21.47
N GLY A 16 -29.80 -17.84 22.72
CA GLY A 16 -31.17 -18.17 23.14
C GLY A 16 -31.31 -19.38 24.07
N SER A 17 -30.31 -20.26 24.15
CA SER A 17 -30.26 -21.38 25.10
C SER A 17 -28.81 -21.67 25.50
N THR A 18 -28.44 -21.33 26.72
CA THR A 18 -27.05 -21.44 27.20
C THR A 18 -26.97 -22.27 28.47
N VAL A 19 -26.01 -23.20 28.52
CA VAL A 19 -25.70 -23.98 29.72
C VAL A 19 -24.43 -23.43 30.36
N ASN A 20 -24.52 -23.07 31.63
CA ASN A 20 -23.39 -22.65 32.45
C ASN A 20 -23.02 -23.76 33.43
N VAL A 21 -21.77 -24.24 33.36
CA VAL A 21 -21.23 -25.28 34.24
C VAL A 21 -20.10 -24.70 35.09
N GLY A 22 -20.20 -24.86 36.41
CA GLY A 22 -19.16 -24.43 37.35
C GLY A 22 -19.23 -25.16 38.70
N LYS A 23 -18.32 -24.83 39.63
CA LYS A 23 -18.18 -25.48 40.96
C LYS A 23 -19.45 -25.54 41.81
N ARG A 24 -20.47 -24.72 41.52
CA ARG A 24 -21.73 -24.64 42.26
C ARG A 24 -22.90 -25.38 41.59
N GLY A 25 -22.65 -26.08 40.48
CA GLY A 25 -23.66 -26.82 39.73
C GLY A 25 -23.79 -26.36 38.28
N ALA A 26 -24.66 -27.03 37.54
CA ALA A 26 -24.98 -26.71 36.15
C ALA A 26 -26.36 -26.03 36.06
N HIS A 27 -26.45 -24.96 35.28
CA HIS A 27 -27.69 -24.20 35.06
C HIS A 27 -27.95 -24.02 33.57
N LEU A 28 -29.19 -24.26 33.15
CA LEU A 28 -29.69 -23.96 31.82
C LEU A 28 -30.45 -22.63 31.85
N ASN A 29 -30.09 -21.72 30.97
CA ASN A 29 -30.82 -20.47 30.74
C ASN A 29 -31.43 -20.51 29.34
N THR A 30 -32.75 -20.38 29.25
CA THR A 30 -33.47 -20.23 27.98
C THR A 30 -34.09 -18.84 27.91
N SER A 31 -34.01 -18.20 26.75
CA SER A 31 -34.58 -16.88 26.51
C SER A 31 -35.32 -16.85 25.18
N PHE A 32 -36.61 -16.51 25.20
CA PHE A 32 -37.43 -16.37 24.00
C PHE A 32 -38.35 -15.14 24.16
N LEU A 33 -38.34 -14.24 23.16
CA LEU A 33 -39.18 -13.04 23.08
C LEU A 33 -39.22 -12.20 24.37
N GLY A 34 -38.04 -11.91 24.95
CA GLY A 34 -37.92 -11.03 26.13
C GLY A 34 -38.21 -11.71 27.47
N PHE A 35 -38.67 -12.96 27.49
CA PHE A 35 -38.81 -13.75 28.71
C PHE A 35 -37.60 -14.66 28.90
N SER A 36 -37.04 -14.68 30.12
CA SER A 36 -35.91 -15.54 30.47
C SER A 36 -36.27 -16.48 31.62
N ALA A 37 -35.97 -17.77 31.45
CA ALA A 37 -36.17 -18.79 32.46
C ALA A 37 -34.84 -19.47 32.79
N ARG A 38 -34.55 -19.63 34.08
CA ARG A 38 -33.33 -20.26 34.58
C ARG A 38 -33.68 -21.52 35.36
N HIS A 39 -33.21 -22.67 34.88
CA HIS A 39 -33.40 -23.95 35.54
C HIS A 39 -32.07 -24.53 36.05
N SER A 40 -32.09 -25.01 37.28
CA SER A 40 -30.95 -25.69 37.90
C SER A 40 -30.98 -27.16 37.52
N LEU A 41 -29.93 -27.65 36.85
CA LEU A 41 -29.84 -29.05 36.41
C LEU A 41 -29.21 -29.94 37.50
N TYR A 42 -28.30 -29.40 38.31
CA TYR A 42 -27.67 -30.11 39.43
C TYR A 42 -27.16 -29.13 40.49
N LYS A 43 -27.28 -29.45 41.78
CA LYS A 43 -26.74 -28.67 42.92
C LYS A 43 -25.78 -29.51 43.75
N ALA A 44 -24.55 -29.06 43.93
CA ALA A 44 -23.61 -29.65 44.88
C ALA A 44 -23.84 -29.09 46.30
N ALA A 45 -23.66 -29.93 47.33
CA ALA A 45 -23.93 -29.59 48.74
C ALA A 45 -23.05 -28.42 49.26
N PRO A 46 -23.56 -27.60 50.21
CA PRO A 46 -22.87 -26.39 50.62
C PRO A 46 -21.74 -26.68 51.62
N ALA A 47 -20.51 -26.31 51.26
CA ALA A 47 -19.40 -26.19 52.21
C ALA A 47 -19.47 -24.84 52.97
N PRO A 48 -19.02 -24.79 54.24
CA PRO A 48 -19.14 -23.59 55.08
C PRO A 48 -18.25 -22.45 54.56
N LYS A 49 -18.79 -21.22 54.60
CA LYS A 49 -18.16 -20.00 54.07
C LYS A 49 -17.05 -19.49 54.98
N PRO A 50 -15.80 -19.29 54.50
CA PRO A 50 -14.91 -18.33 55.13
C PRO A 50 -15.35 -16.91 54.73
N ARG A 51 -15.24 -15.98 55.69
CA ARG A 51 -15.57 -14.56 55.56
C ARG A 51 -14.48 -13.89 54.70
N GLN A 52 -14.59 -13.98 53.38
CA GLN A 52 -13.76 -13.22 52.45
C GLN A 52 -14.44 -11.90 52.13
N SER A 53 -13.74 -10.79 52.40
CA SER A 53 -14.08 -9.48 51.88
C SER A 53 -14.17 -9.56 50.36
N VAL A 54 -15.36 -9.25 49.82
CA VAL A 54 -15.58 -9.18 48.38
C VAL A 54 -14.85 -7.93 47.89
N LYS A 55 -13.59 -8.06 47.47
CA LYS A 55 -12.95 -7.05 46.63
C LYS A 55 -13.77 -7.00 45.33
N GLN A 56 -14.54 -5.95 45.13
CA GLN A 56 -15.17 -5.67 43.84
C GLN A 56 -14.05 -5.53 42.79
N VAL A 57 -13.99 -6.46 41.85
CA VAL A 57 -13.08 -6.36 40.70
C VAL A 57 -13.76 -5.41 39.71
N GLN A 58 -13.43 -4.12 39.80
CA GLN A 58 -13.81 -3.15 38.77
C GLN A 58 -12.94 -3.40 37.54
N THR A 59 -13.58 -3.57 36.39
CA THR A 59 -12.91 -3.76 35.09
C THR A 59 -12.99 -2.43 34.34
N PHE A 60 -11.85 -1.92 33.90
CA PHE A 60 -11.74 -0.67 33.13
C PHE A 60 -11.19 -1.00 31.74
N SER A 61 -11.72 -0.36 30.70
CA SER A 61 -11.16 -0.38 29.35
C SER A 61 -10.38 0.91 29.13
N LEU A 62 -9.15 0.77 28.66
CA LEU A 62 -8.24 1.89 28.43
C LEU A 62 -7.68 1.79 27.01
N VAL A 63 -7.50 2.92 26.35
CA VAL A 63 -6.77 3.05 25.10
C VAL A 63 -5.33 3.44 25.42
N CYS A 64 -4.37 2.72 24.87
CA CYS A 64 -2.96 3.01 25.02
C CYS A 64 -2.37 3.29 23.65
N GLU A 65 -1.69 4.43 23.52
CA GLU A 65 -1.04 4.87 22.30
C GLU A 65 0.44 5.19 22.58
N VAL A 66 1.26 5.12 21.53
CA VAL A 66 2.67 5.52 21.56
C VAL A 66 2.79 6.77 20.70
N THR A 67 3.15 7.90 21.31
CA THR A 67 3.36 9.16 20.59
C THR A 67 4.61 9.09 19.71
N ASP A 68 4.77 10.02 18.78
CA ASP A 68 5.95 10.11 17.89
C ASP A 68 7.26 10.43 18.62
N GLN A 69 7.18 10.82 19.89
CA GLN A 69 8.33 10.98 20.80
C GLN A 69 8.61 9.71 21.62
N GLY A 70 7.85 8.65 21.37
CA GLY A 70 8.00 7.34 22.02
C GLY A 70 7.43 7.26 23.43
N MET A 71 6.57 8.20 23.84
CA MET A 71 5.91 8.20 25.15
C MET A 71 4.57 7.46 25.06
N LEU A 72 4.24 6.70 26.11
CA LEU A 72 2.93 6.08 26.22
C LEU A 72 1.91 7.08 26.74
N SER A 73 0.84 7.30 25.98
CA SER A 73 -0.37 7.99 26.44
C SER A 73 -1.46 6.96 26.75
N PHE A 74 -2.25 7.24 27.79
CA PHE A 74 -3.35 6.38 28.24
C PHE A 74 -4.61 7.23 28.38
N HIS A 75 -5.64 6.85 27.64
CA HIS A 75 -6.91 7.55 27.58
C HIS A 75 -8.05 6.58 27.92
N ASP A 76 -9.17 7.08 28.43
CA ASP A 76 -10.40 6.31 28.52
C ASP A 76 -11.13 6.24 27.15
N GLN A 77 -12.34 5.70 27.11
CA GLN A 77 -13.10 5.59 25.86
C GLN A 77 -13.58 6.95 25.33
N ASP A 78 -13.61 7.97 26.18
CA ASP A 78 -14.06 9.32 25.86
C ASP A 78 -12.89 10.26 25.51
N GLY A 79 -11.64 9.76 25.57
CA GLY A 79 -10.41 10.48 25.22
C GLY A 79 -9.74 11.20 26.40
N GLU A 80 -10.32 11.11 27.61
CA GLU A 80 -9.84 11.82 28.78
C GLU A 80 -8.63 11.13 29.43
N PRO A 81 -7.69 11.89 30.03
CA PRO A 81 -6.49 11.34 30.64
C PRO A 81 -6.83 10.51 31.87
N VAL A 82 -6.19 9.35 31.97
CA VAL A 82 -6.46 8.36 33.02
C VAL A 82 -5.57 8.63 34.24
N SER A 83 -6.07 8.34 35.45
CA SER A 83 -5.31 8.54 36.69
C SER A 83 -4.02 7.69 36.75
N GLU A 84 -2.99 8.23 37.40
CA GLU A 84 -1.64 7.62 37.46
C GLU A 84 -1.64 6.20 38.04
N SER A 85 -2.48 5.94 39.04
CA SER A 85 -2.61 4.62 39.67
C SER A 85 -3.19 3.56 38.73
N LEU A 86 -4.14 3.95 37.86
CA LEU A 86 -4.70 3.06 36.83
C LEU A 86 -3.68 2.81 35.71
N VAL A 87 -2.87 3.82 35.36
CA VAL A 87 -1.79 3.68 34.38
C VAL A 87 -0.72 2.68 34.86
N GLU A 88 -0.29 2.75 36.12
CA GLU A 88 0.66 1.79 36.69
C GLU A 88 0.10 0.36 36.69
N LEU A 89 -1.18 0.21 37.04
CA LEU A 89 -1.86 -1.08 37.04
C LEU A 89 -1.99 -1.65 35.62
N ALA A 90 -2.32 -0.82 34.64
CA ALA A 90 -2.35 -1.20 33.23
C ALA A 90 -0.97 -1.62 32.71
N LYS A 91 0.10 -0.86 33.05
CA LYS A 91 1.49 -1.20 32.71
C LYS A 91 1.93 -2.54 33.30
N LYS A 92 1.48 -2.86 34.52
CA LYS A 92 1.82 -4.11 35.22
C LYS A 92 1.05 -5.31 34.66
N GLN A 93 -0.23 -5.15 34.36
CA GLN A 93 -1.10 -6.24 33.89
C GLN A 93 -0.92 -6.53 32.40
N ASN A 94 -0.77 -5.49 31.58
CA ASN A 94 -0.76 -5.60 30.11
C ASN A 94 0.64 -5.36 29.51
N ARG A 95 1.70 -5.63 30.29
CA ARG A 95 3.08 -5.36 29.91
C ARG A 95 3.43 -5.88 28.51
N GLN A 96 3.05 -7.13 28.20
CA GLN A 96 3.35 -7.75 26.91
C GLN A 96 2.62 -7.05 25.75
N ALA A 97 1.35 -6.71 25.92
CA ALA A 97 0.57 -5.99 24.90
C ALA A 97 1.15 -4.59 24.62
N ILE A 98 1.57 -3.88 25.67
CA ILE A 98 2.23 -2.58 25.55
C ILE A 98 3.60 -2.73 24.85
N GLN A 99 4.35 -3.78 25.14
CA GLN A 99 5.60 -4.07 24.42
C GLN A 99 5.36 -4.37 22.94
N SER A 100 4.34 -5.14 22.59
CA SER A 100 3.95 -5.37 21.19
C SER A 100 3.53 -4.09 20.48
N LEU A 101 2.83 -3.19 21.18
CA LEU A 101 2.47 -1.87 20.64
C LEU A 101 3.72 -1.01 20.38
N ILE A 102 4.66 -0.98 21.33
CA ILE A 102 5.95 -0.27 21.18
C ILE A 102 6.75 -0.85 20.01
N GLN A 103 6.79 -2.18 19.87
CA GLN A 103 7.47 -2.84 18.76
C GLN A 103 6.84 -2.44 17.43
N ARG A 104 5.51 -2.49 17.31
CA ARG A 104 4.81 -2.08 16.08
C ARG A 104 5.12 -0.64 15.69
N LYS A 105 5.10 0.30 16.64
CA LYS A 105 5.44 1.71 16.34
C LYS A 105 6.92 1.89 16.00
N CYS A 106 7.80 1.08 16.58
CA CYS A 106 9.22 1.03 16.21
C CYS A 106 9.39 0.56 14.76
N ASP A 107 8.69 -0.51 14.39
CA ASP A 107 8.73 -1.09 13.04
C ASP A 107 8.15 -0.10 12.03
N GLU A 108 7.05 0.58 12.36
CA GLU A 108 6.44 1.63 11.53
C GLU A 108 7.44 2.76 11.20
N ILE A 109 8.07 3.37 12.22
CA ILE A 109 9.06 4.46 12.03
C ILE A 109 10.24 3.98 11.18
N ASN A 110 10.72 2.76 11.44
CA ASN A 110 11.88 2.23 10.72
C ASN A 110 11.51 1.74 9.30
N SER A 111 10.26 1.34 9.06
CA SER A 111 9.81 0.86 7.75
C SER A 111 9.87 1.95 6.68
N GLU A 112 9.62 3.21 7.05
CA GLU A 112 9.82 4.34 6.14
C GLU A 112 11.30 4.51 5.75
N CYS A 113 12.21 4.32 6.71
CA CYS A 113 13.65 4.39 6.44
C CYS A 113 14.09 3.26 5.50
N GLU A 114 13.51 2.07 5.66
CA GLU A 114 13.79 0.90 4.84
C GLU A 114 13.27 1.10 3.42
N ALA A 115 12.01 1.52 3.25
CA ALA A 115 11.40 1.76 1.94
C ALA A 115 12.19 2.76 1.08
N VAL A 116 12.70 3.83 1.70
CA VAL A 116 13.56 4.82 1.03
C VAL A 116 14.92 4.22 0.63
N ALA A 117 15.48 3.31 1.43
CA ALA A 117 16.77 2.69 1.19
C ALA A 117 16.73 1.54 0.17
N SER A 118 15.59 0.87 0.03
CA SER A 118 15.46 -0.39 -0.73
C SER A 118 14.70 -0.28 -2.04
N ILE A 119 14.31 0.92 -2.50
CA ILE A 119 13.51 1.11 -3.73
C ILE A 119 14.08 0.41 -4.99
N HIS A 120 15.40 0.29 -5.06
CA HIS A 120 16.09 -0.38 -6.16
C HIS A 120 16.04 -1.91 -6.10
N LEU A 121 15.60 -2.52 -5.00
CA LEU A 121 15.66 -3.97 -4.81
C LEU A 121 14.67 -4.75 -5.67
N ASP A 122 13.56 -4.16 -6.11
CA ASP A 122 12.66 -4.81 -7.08
C ASP A 122 12.91 -4.36 -8.53
N THR A 123 14.07 -3.78 -8.82
CA THR A 123 14.44 -3.40 -10.20
C THR A 123 14.50 -4.65 -11.09
N PRO A 124 13.71 -4.73 -12.16
CA PRO A 124 13.71 -5.89 -13.02
C PRO A 124 14.99 -5.99 -13.85
N ALA A 125 15.34 -7.21 -14.23
CA ALA A 125 16.42 -7.46 -15.17
C ALA A 125 15.99 -7.09 -16.60
N PRO A 126 16.90 -6.54 -17.43
CA PRO A 126 16.56 -6.02 -18.76
C PRO A 126 16.19 -7.08 -19.80
N ASP A 127 16.41 -8.36 -19.49
CA ASP A 127 16.09 -9.52 -20.35
C ASP A 127 14.67 -10.07 -20.11
N ILE A 128 13.98 -9.58 -19.09
CA ILE A 128 12.59 -9.95 -18.81
C ILE A 128 11.66 -9.11 -19.71
N ALA A 129 11.41 -9.61 -20.91
CA ALA A 129 10.44 -8.98 -21.82
C ALA A 129 9.01 -9.07 -21.24
N PRO A 130 8.18 -8.04 -21.45
CA PRO A 130 6.79 -8.06 -20.99
C PRO A 130 6.03 -9.14 -21.75
N LYS A 131 5.19 -9.88 -21.03
CA LYS A 131 4.37 -10.95 -21.60
C LYS A 131 2.92 -10.73 -21.25
N TYR A 132 2.06 -10.89 -22.25
CA TYR A 132 0.64 -10.91 -22.02
C TYR A 132 0.24 -12.16 -21.21
N VAL A 133 -0.45 -11.95 -20.10
CA VAL A 133 -1.08 -12.99 -19.31
C VAL A 133 -2.59 -12.72 -19.33
N PRO A 134 -3.42 -13.64 -19.88
CA PRO A 134 -4.85 -13.45 -19.94
C PRO A 134 -5.46 -13.31 -18.54
N ASP A 135 -6.22 -12.25 -18.32
CA ASP A 135 -7.04 -12.10 -17.12
C ASP A 135 -8.39 -12.80 -17.30
N GLN A 136 -8.94 -13.35 -16.22
CA GLN A 136 -10.20 -14.07 -16.25
C GLN A 136 -11.37 -13.15 -15.90
N PHE A 137 -12.43 -13.22 -16.69
CA PHE A 137 -13.67 -12.52 -16.36
C PHE A 137 -14.35 -13.20 -15.15
N HIS A 138 -14.24 -12.59 -13.97
CA HIS A 138 -14.70 -13.18 -12.71
C HIS A 138 -16.22 -13.09 -12.45
N ARG A 139 -16.96 -12.30 -13.24
CA ARG A 139 -18.40 -12.12 -13.02
C ARG A 139 -19.18 -13.32 -13.54
N SER A 140 -19.90 -14.00 -12.65
CA SER A 140 -20.75 -15.14 -13.00
C SER A 140 -21.92 -14.74 -13.90
N GLU A 141 -22.24 -15.59 -14.86
CA GLU A 141 -23.44 -15.43 -15.70
C GLU A 141 -24.70 -15.38 -14.83
N PRO A 142 -25.63 -14.43 -15.07
CA PRO A 142 -26.90 -14.38 -14.37
C PRO A 142 -27.67 -15.69 -14.56
N ILE A 143 -28.23 -16.21 -13.47
CA ILE A 143 -28.99 -17.46 -13.51
C ILE A 143 -30.41 -17.19 -14.01
N ALA A 144 -30.87 -17.97 -14.98
CA ALA A 144 -32.23 -17.86 -15.51
C ALA A 144 -33.28 -18.04 -14.39
N PRO A 145 -34.27 -17.14 -14.28
CA PRO A 145 -35.26 -17.20 -13.20
C PRO A 145 -36.19 -18.39 -13.41
N VAL A 146 -36.48 -19.11 -12.33
CA VAL A 146 -37.52 -20.14 -12.34
C VAL A 146 -38.88 -19.45 -12.42
N LEU A 147 -39.68 -19.76 -13.44
CA LEU A 147 -41.01 -19.19 -13.65
C LEU A 147 -42.09 -20.13 -13.09
N PRO A 148 -42.74 -19.80 -11.96
CA PRO A 148 -43.81 -20.64 -11.41
C PRO A 148 -45.02 -20.65 -12.34
N ARG A 149 -45.60 -21.83 -12.54
CA ARG A 149 -46.84 -22.02 -13.31
C ARG A 149 -48.06 -21.99 -12.38
N ALA A 150 -49.18 -21.44 -12.86
CA ALA A 150 -50.43 -21.43 -12.11
C ALA A 150 -50.90 -22.85 -11.77
N LYS A 151 -51.23 -23.11 -10.50
CA LYS A 151 -51.80 -24.40 -10.08
C LYS A 151 -53.23 -24.54 -10.62
N TRP A 152 -53.72 -25.78 -10.74
CA TRP A 152 -55.02 -26.06 -11.34
C TRP A 152 -56.19 -25.31 -10.67
N TRP A 153 -56.15 -25.14 -9.34
CA TRP A 153 -57.17 -24.40 -8.58
C TRP A 153 -57.00 -22.88 -8.65
N GLU A 154 -55.80 -22.38 -8.98
CA GLU A 154 -55.55 -20.94 -9.15
C GLU A 154 -56.12 -20.43 -10.48
N LYS A 155 -56.30 -21.31 -11.47
CA LYS A 155 -56.97 -20.99 -12.74
C LYS A 155 -58.43 -20.57 -12.56
N LEU A 156 -59.06 -20.90 -11.43
CA LEU A 156 -60.41 -20.46 -11.07
C LEU A 156 -60.46 -18.99 -10.61
N PHE A 157 -59.30 -18.35 -10.40
CA PHE A 157 -59.19 -16.95 -9.93
C PHE A 157 -58.39 -16.11 -10.95
N PRO A 158 -59.07 -15.48 -11.94
CA PRO A 158 -58.40 -14.80 -13.07
C PRO A 158 -57.39 -13.74 -12.62
N ARG A 159 -57.75 -12.91 -11.63
CA ARG A 159 -56.88 -11.85 -11.08
C ARG A 159 -55.58 -12.40 -10.48
N ARG A 160 -55.61 -13.60 -9.90
CA ARG A 160 -54.42 -14.23 -9.29
C ARG A 160 -53.48 -14.78 -10.35
N VAL A 161 -54.02 -15.33 -11.43
CA VAL A 161 -53.25 -15.77 -12.60
C VAL A 161 -52.60 -14.57 -13.29
N GLU A 162 -53.33 -13.47 -13.46
CA GLU A 162 -52.82 -12.23 -14.05
C GLU A 162 -51.65 -11.65 -13.24
N GLN A 163 -51.78 -11.58 -11.91
CA GLN A 163 -50.68 -11.15 -11.02
C GLN A 163 -49.45 -12.09 -11.09
N LEU A 164 -49.65 -13.40 -11.21
CA LEU A 164 -48.55 -14.35 -11.38
C LEU A 164 -47.83 -14.12 -12.72
N ASN A 165 -48.59 -13.90 -13.80
CA ASN A 165 -48.04 -13.62 -15.12
C ASN A 165 -47.25 -12.30 -15.13
N LEU A 166 -47.77 -11.24 -14.49
CA LEU A 166 -47.07 -9.96 -14.34
C LEU A 166 -45.74 -10.13 -13.58
N ARG A 167 -45.74 -10.88 -12.46
CA ARG A 167 -44.51 -11.16 -11.71
C ARG A 167 -43.52 -12.01 -12.51
N ASN A 168 -43.99 -12.96 -13.30
CA ASN A 168 -43.13 -13.74 -14.19
C ASN A 168 -42.54 -12.88 -15.30
N GLN A 169 -43.33 -11.97 -15.89
CA GLN A 169 -42.86 -11.00 -16.86
C GLN A 169 -41.79 -10.09 -16.25
N GLN A 170 -42.00 -9.58 -15.03
CA GLN A 170 -41.01 -8.77 -14.31
C GLN A 170 -39.70 -9.54 -14.09
N ARG A 171 -39.76 -10.79 -13.60
CA ARG A 171 -38.55 -11.64 -13.43
C ARG A 171 -37.80 -11.84 -14.74
N VAL A 172 -38.52 -12.05 -15.84
CA VAL A 172 -37.91 -12.20 -17.17
C VAL A 172 -37.25 -10.89 -17.60
N MET A 173 -37.90 -9.74 -17.41
CA MET A 173 -37.32 -8.44 -17.75
C MET A 173 -36.06 -8.13 -16.93
N GLU A 174 -36.09 -8.37 -15.62
CA GLU A 174 -34.93 -8.19 -14.74
C GLU A 174 -33.77 -9.09 -15.17
N TYR A 175 -34.04 -10.37 -15.44
CA TYR A 175 -33.05 -11.30 -15.95
C TYR A 175 -32.47 -10.87 -17.30
N GLN A 176 -33.30 -10.41 -18.23
CA GLN A 176 -32.85 -9.92 -19.53
C GLN A 176 -31.93 -8.69 -19.38
N GLY A 177 -32.25 -7.77 -18.47
CA GLY A 177 -31.40 -6.63 -18.16
C GLY A 177 -30.04 -7.05 -17.58
N LEU A 178 -30.05 -7.96 -16.60
CA LEU A 178 -28.82 -8.50 -16.01
C LEU A 178 -27.97 -9.26 -17.04
N LEU A 179 -28.60 -10.07 -17.88
CA LEU A 179 -27.91 -10.83 -18.93
C LEU A 179 -27.31 -9.90 -19.99
N ALA A 180 -28.03 -8.84 -20.38
CA ALA A 180 -27.52 -7.85 -21.32
C ALA A 180 -26.30 -7.09 -20.75
N ALA A 181 -26.38 -6.64 -19.49
CA ALA A 181 -25.27 -5.99 -18.80
C ALA A 181 -24.05 -6.92 -18.70
N TRP A 182 -24.26 -8.16 -18.25
CA TRP A 182 -23.20 -9.15 -18.16
C TRP A 182 -22.55 -9.44 -19.52
N LYS A 183 -23.33 -9.60 -20.60
CA LYS A 183 -22.80 -9.78 -21.97
C LYS A 183 -22.00 -8.58 -22.43
N SER A 184 -22.47 -7.37 -22.15
CA SER A 184 -21.75 -6.13 -22.48
C SER A 184 -20.40 -6.09 -21.78
N GLU A 185 -20.37 -6.34 -20.48
CA GLU A 185 -19.13 -6.37 -19.69
C GLU A 185 -18.18 -7.48 -20.15
N GLN A 186 -18.70 -8.67 -20.44
CA GLN A 186 -17.90 -9.77 -20.99
C GLN A 186 -17.27 -9.38 -22.32
N SER A 187 -18.03 -8.73 -23.21
CA SER A 187 -17.52 -8.28 -24.52
C SER A 187 -16.49 -7.16 -24.39
N GLN A 188 -16.70 -6.22 -23.46
CA GLN A 188 -15.76 -5.15 -23.16
C GLN A 188 -14.45 -5.71 -22.59
N HIS A 189 -14.55 -6.61 -21.61
CA HIS A 189 -13.38 -7.29 -21.06
C HIS A 189 -12.63 -8.05 -22.15
N ALA A 190 -13.31 -8.79 -23.03
CA ALA A 190 -12.67 -9.50 -24.14
C ALA A 190 -11.95 -8.54 -25.11
N TYR A 191 -12.54 -7.38 -25.40
CA TYR A 191 -11.91 -6.34 -26.21
C TYR A 191 -10.67 -5.77 -25.53
N GLU A 192 -10.74 -5.42 -24.24
CA GLU A 192 -9.61 -4.92 -23.46
C GLU A 192 -8.46 -5.93 -23.38
N GLN A 193 -8.77 -7.21 -23.19
CA GLN A 193 -7.78 -8.30 -23.22
C GLN A 193 -7.06 -8.39 -24.58
N GLU A 194 -7.79 -8.29 -25.69
CA GLU A 194 -7.19 -8.31 -27.03
C GLU A 194 -6.34 -7.06 -27.31
N GLN A 195 -6.81 -5.87 -26.89
CA GLN A 195 -6.00 -4.65 -27.00
C GLN A 195 -4.71 -4.75 -26.19
N ARG A 196 -4.79 -5.28 -24.95
CA ARG A 196 -3.61 -5.47 -24.10
C ARG A 196 -2.63 -6.50 -24.68
N ARG A 197 -3.16 -7.59 -25.26
CA ARG A 197 -2.34 -8.59 -25.96
C ARG A 197 -1.60 -7.93 -27.14
N LYS A 198 -2.33 -7.22 -28.01
CA LYS A 198 -1.75 -6.54 -29.17
C LYS A 198 -0.71 -5.50 -28.78
N LEU A 199 -1.00 -4.72 -27.74
CA LEU A 199 -0.05 -3.75 -27.19
C LEU A 199 1.27 -4.42 -26.82
N LEU A 200 1.22 -5.47 -25.98
CA LEU A 200 2.41 -6.12 -25.43
C LEU A 200 3.15 -7.04 -26.39
N GLU A 201 2.46 -7.68 -27.33
CA GLU A 201 3.07 -8.64 -28.25
C GLU A 201 3.54 -7.99 -29.55
N GLU A 202 2.97 -6.85 -29.94
CA GLU A 202 3.22 -6.23 -31.25
C GLU A 202 3.57 -4.73 -31.15
N ASP A 203 2.70 -3.91 -30.56
CA ASP A 203 2.77 -2.46 -30.73
C ASP A 203 3.97 -1.83 -29.99
N ILE A 204 4.33 -2.30 -28.78
CA ILE A 204 5.49 -1.78 -28.01
C ILE A 204 6.86 -2.00 -28.68
N TYR A 205 6.91 -2.73 -29.80
CA TYR A 205 8.15 -2.99 -30.54
C TYR A 205 8.31 -2.06 -31.76
N HIS A 206 7.26 -1.35 -32.17
CA HIS A 206 7.23 -0.64 -33.45
C HIS A 206 6.55 0.73 -33.41
N ASP A 207 5.66 0.98 -32.44
CA ASP A 207 4.91 2.23 -32.31
C ASP A 207 5.33 2.98 -31.05
N THR A 208 5.95 4.15 -31.24
CA THR A 208 6.45 4.98 -30.13
C THR A 208 5.33 5.48 -29.22
N ALA A 209 4.12 5.72 -29.73
CA ALA A 209 2.99 6.14 -28.90
C ALA A 209 2.52 4.99 -28.00
N ALA A 210 2.51 3.76 -28.53
CA ALA A 210 2.22 2.56 -27.75
C ALA A 210 3.30 2.28 -26.69
N MET A 211 4.58 2.51 -27.04
CA MET A 211 5.70 2.42 -26.10
C MET A 211 5.56 3.42 -24.95
N GLU A 212 5.23 4.67 -25.25
CA GLU A 212 5.01 5.73 -24.27
C GLU A 212 3.85 5.37 -23.34
N GLN A 213 2.69 5.02 -23.90
CA GLN A 213 1.52 4.58 -23.12
C GLN A 213 1.85 3.41 -22.17
N TRP A 214 2.60 2.41 -22.65
CA TRP A 214 2.97 1.25 -21.84
C TRP A 214 3.99 1.59 -20.76
N LEU A 215 5.00 2.40 -21.07
CA LEU A 215 6.02 2.82 -20.11
C LEU A 215 5.43 3.71 -19.01
N GLU A 216 4.56 4.65 -19.37
CA GLU A 216 3.83 5.48 -18.38
C GLU A 216 3.03 4.60 -17.42
N ALA A 217 2.24 3.66 -17.94
CA ALA A 217 1.46 2.74 -17.11
C ALA A 217 2.35 1.89 -16.20
N THR A 218 3.52 1.45 -16.70
CA THR A 218 4.48 0.66 -15.91
C THR A 218 5.09 1.49 -14.79
N LEU A 219 5.54 2.72 -15.06
CA LEU A 219 6.14 3.59 -14.07
C LEU A 219 5.12 4.11 -13.03
N GLN A 220 3.85 4.25 -13.42
CA GLN A 220 2.76 4.65 -12.53
C GLN A 220 2.35 3.55 -11.53
N ASP A 221 2.56 2.27 -11.88
CA ASP A 221 2.26 1.14 -10.98
C ASP A 221 3.29 1.00 -9.83
N ILE A 222 4.43 1.69 -9.93
CA ILE A 222 5.47 1.65 -8.90
C ILE A 222 5.00 2.40 -7.65
N ALA A 223 5.05 1.70 -6.51
CA ALA A 223 4.77 2.29 -5.21
C ALA A 223 5.98 3.12 -4.71
N TRP A 224 6.05 4.39 -5.11
CA TRP A 224 7.12 5.28 -4.69
C TRP A 224 7.06 5.58 -3.18
N PRO A 225 8.17 5.48 -2.44
CA PRO A 225 8.19 5.75 -1.00
C PRO A 225 8.04 7.25 -0.67
N ARG A 226 8.30 8.11 -1.65
CA ARG A 226 8.16 9.57 -1.62
C ARG A 226 7.66 10.05 -2.98
N GLU A 227 7.12 11.26 -3.04
CA GLU A 227 6.64 11.82 -4.32
C GLU A 227 7.77 11.80 -5.35
N THR A 228 7.46 11.31 -6.55
CA THR A 228 8.40 11.20 -7.66
C THR A 228 7.60 11.36 -8.93
N LEU A 229 7.89 12.41 -9.69
CA LEU A 229 7.20 12.71 -10.94
C LEU A 229 8.17 12.46 -12.10
N ILE A 230 7.68 11.84 -13.16
CA ILE A 230 8.50 11.43 -14.29
C ILE A 230 7.88 12.00 -15.56
N SER A 231 8.65 12.80 -16.28
CA SER A 231 8.35 13.17 -17.67
C SER A 231 9.23 12.33 -18.58
N LEU A 232 8.67 11.83 -19.68
CA LEU A 232 9.39 10.96 -20.60
C LEU A 232 9.22 11.41 -22.04
N GLU A 233 10.21 11.11 -22.86
CA GLU A 233 10.16 11.29 -24.31
C GLU A 233 10.88 10.13 -24.98
N ILE A 234 10.25 9.58 -26.02
CA ILE A 234 10.83 8.49 -26.82
C ILE A 234 11.32 9.07 -28.14
N THR A 235 12.62 8.92 -28.39
CA THR A 235 13.30 9.46 -29.57
C THR A 235 13.97 8.33 -30.37
N GLU A 236 14.62 8.69 -31.48
CA GLU A 236 15.37 7.74 -32.32
C GLU A 236 14.54 6.51 -32.75
N GLN A 237 13.27 6.75 -33.14
CA GLN A 237 12.34 5.69 -33.55
C GLN A 237 12.14 4.59 -32.50
N GLY A 238 12.16 4.94 -31.21
CA GLY A 238 12.00 3.98 -30.11
C GLY A 238 13.31 3.47 -29.52
N ALA A 239 14.47 3.78 -30.12
CA ALA A 239 15.75 3.28 -29.63
C ALA A 239 16.26 4.03 -28.38
N ARG A 240 15.80 5.26 -28.14
CA ARG A 240 16.26 6.09 -27.01
C ARG A 240 15.08 6.63 -26.20
N VAL A 241 15.16 6.51 -24.88
CA VAL A 241 14.21 7.12 -23.94
C VAL A 241 14.93 8.20 -23.14
N CYS A 242 14.32 9.37 -23.05
CA CYS A 242 14.79 10.48 -22.25
C CYS A 242 13.81 10.71 -21.09
N LEU A 243 14.32 10.82 -19.88
CA LEU A 243 13.54 10.88 -18.64
C LEU A 243 13.98 12.10 -17.83
N ASP A 244 13.04 12.97 -17.49
CA ASP A 244 13.22 14.07 -16.55
C ASP A 244 12.44 13.73 -15.27
N VAL A 245 13.14 13.61 -14.15
CA VAL A 245 12.60 13.08 -12.89
C VAL A 245 12.64 14.15 -11.81
N ASP A 246 11.47 14.54 -11.31
CA ASP A 246 11.33 15.34 -10.11
C ASP A 246 11.52 14.42 -8.89
N LEU A 247 12.58 14.68 -8.14
CA LEU A 247 13.00 13.90 -6.99
C LEU A 247 12.54 14.60 -5.70
N PRO A 248 12.24 13.84 -4.65
CA PRO A 248 11.87 14.42 -3.36
C PRO A 248 12.99 15.32 -2.82
N GLU A 249 12.63 16.26 -1.96
CA GLU A 249 13.61 17.05 -1.24
C GLU A 249 14.23 16.27 -0.08
N ILE A 250 15.38 16.75 0.44
CA ILE A 250 16.02 16.09 1.58
C ILE A 250 15.17 16.22 2.85
N GLU A 251 14.34 17.26 2.93
CA GLU A 251 13.40 17.54 4.00
C GLU A 251 12.27 16.49 4.09
N ASP A 252 11.92 15.84 2.97
CA ASP A 252 10.91 14.78 2.93
C ASP A 252 11.42 13.44 3.46
N MET A 253 12.74 13.29 3.58
CA MET A 253 13.34 12.03 4.02
C MET A 253 13.02 11.74 5.49
N PRO A 254 12.83 10.45 5.86
CA PRO A 254 12.70 10.05 7.25
C PRO A 254 13.86 10.61 8.09
N SER A 255 13.52 11.43 9.09
CA SER A 255 14.49 12.14 9.94
C SER A 255 14.72 11.47 11.29
N LYS A 256 14.00 10.38 11.58
CA LYS A 256 14.03 9.70 12.88
C LYS A 256 14.34 8.21 12.73
N ILE A 257 14.95 7.65 13.75
CA ILE A 257 15.11 6.21 13.95
C ILE A 257 14.54 5.81 15.31
N ALA A 258 13.93 4.65 15.36
CA ALA A 258 13.34 4.10 16.58
C ALA A 258 14.06 2.82 17.01
N ALA A 259 14.17 2.63 18.33
CA ALA A 259 14.66 1.39 18.92
C ALA A 259 13.82 1.01 20.14
N VAL A 260 13.47 -0.27 20.22
CA VAL A 260 12.83 -0.83 21.43
C VAL A 260 13.88 -0.98 22.52
N PRO A 261 13.68 -0.39 23.72
CA PRO A 261 14.69 -0.45 24.77
C PRO A 261 14.78 -1.85 25.39
N ALA A 262 15.99 -2.26 25.78
CA ALA A 262 16.21 -3.52 26.49
C ALA A 262 15.51 -3.57 27.88
N ARG A 263 15.26 -2.40 28.49
CA ARG A 263 14.53 -2.25 29.76
C ARG A 263 13.60 -1.04 29.68
N GLY A 264 12.39 -1.19 30.20
CA GLY A 264 11.38 -0.12 30.24
C GLY A 264 10.20 -0.35 29.29
N LEU A 265 9.37 0.70 29.12
CA LEU A 265 8.20 0.75 28.24
C LEU A 265 8.14 2.08 27.46
N LYS A 266 9.30 2.71 27.21
CA LYS A 266 9.40 3.97 26.46
C LYS A 266 10.16 3.71 25.18
N LEU A 267 9.55 3.95 24.02
CA LEU A 267 10.24 3.80 22.74
C LEU A 267 11.38 4.84 22.66
N SER A 268 12.57 4.40 22.24
CA SER A 268 13.70 5.31 22.04
C SER A 268 13.64 5.85 20.61
N VAL A 269 13.11 7.05 20.44
CA VAL A 269 13.12 7.78 19.16
C VAL A 269 14.27 8.79 19.18
N LYS A 270 15.10 8.78 18.13
CA LYS A 270 16.24 9.69 17.98
C LYS A 270 16.25 10.29 16.58
N ASP A 271 16.64 11.55 16.49
CA ASP A 271 16.88 12.19 15.20
C ASP A 271 18.13 11.59 14.54
N LEU A 272 18.06 11.43 13.22
CA LEU A 272 19.19 11.01 12.40
C LEU A 272 20.22 12.13 12.35
N PRO A 273 21.51 11.82 12.57
CA PRO A 273 22.58 12.78 12.31
C PRO A 273 22.50 13.28 10.87
N MET A 274 22.66 14.58 10.66
CA MET A 274 22.54 15.21 9.34
C MET A 274 23.42 14.57 8.25
N VAL A 275 24.60 14.06 8.62
CA VAL A 275 25.48 13.33 7.69
C VAL A 275 24.86 12.00 7.25
N GLN A 276 24.18 11.29 8.15
CA GLN A 276 23.47 10.05 7.79
C GLN A 276 22.23 10.35 6.96
N ALA A 277 21.47 11.40 7.28
CA ALA A 277 20.34 11.85 6.48
C ALA A 277 20.76 12.16 5.03
N ARG A 278 21.85 12.91 4.83
CA ARG A 278 22.41 13.21 3.50
C ARG A 278 22.86 11.98 2.74
N LYS A 279 23.51 11.02 3.41
CA LYS A 279 23.90 9.75 2.78
C LYS A 279 22.70 8.92 2.35
N ARG A 280 21.64 8.88 3.18
CA ARG A 280 20.39 8.19 2.84
C ARG A 280 19.68 8.87 1.68
N TYR A 281 19.59 10.19 1.69
CA TYR A 281 19.04 10.96 0.58
C TYR A 281 19.79 10.70 -0.72
N MET A 282 21.12 10.77 -0.68
CA MET A 282 21.99 10.43 -1.82
C MET A 282 21.72 9.01 -2.33
N ALA A 283 21.66 8.00 -1.47
CA ALA A 283 21.36 6.63 -1.88
C ALA A 283 19.95 6.52 -2.47
N HIS A 284 18.97 7.20 -1.87
CA HIS A 284 17.58 7.18 -2.32
C HIS A 284 17.42 7.74 -3.73
N VAL A 285 17.91 8.96 -4.00
CA VAL A 285 17.74 9.59 -5.32
C VAL A 285 18.43 8.82 -6.44
N HIS A 286 19.57 8.17 -6.14
CA HIS A 286 20.23 7.27 -7.09
C HIS A 286 19.47 5.94 -7.22
N GLY A 287 18.88 5.43 -6.13
CA GLY A 287 18.04 4.24 -6.14
C GLY A 287 16.78 4.43 -6.98
N VAL A 288 16.16 5.61 -6.93
CA VAL A 288 15.05 6.01 -7.81
C VAL A 288 15.48 5.96 -9.28
N GLY A 289 16.60 6.62 -9.63
CA GLY A 289 17.12 6.58 -10.99
C GLY A 289 17.43 5.16 -11.47
N PHE A 290 18.09 4.37 -10.62
CA PHE A 290 18.41 2.97 -10.89
C PHE A 290 17.14 2.14 -11.18
N ARG A 291 16.11 2.32 -10.35
CA ARG A 291 14.82 1.64 -10.51
C ARG A 291 14.14 2.02 -11.83
N ILE A 292 14.02 3.31 -12.12
CA ILE A 292 13.40 3.81 -13.36
C ILE A 292 14.13 3.27 -14.60
N ILE A 293 15.47 3.29 -14.60
CA ILE A 293 16.27 2.77 -15.73
C ILE A 293 15.99 1.29 -15.97
N GLY A 294 16.00 0.47 -14.92
CA GLY A 294 15.73 -0.96 -15.05
C GLY A 294 14.30 -1.26 -15.50
N GLU A 295 13.31 -0.58 -14.93
CA GLU A 295 11.90 -0.68 -15.35
C GLU A 295 11.72 -0.28 -16.81
N THR A 296 12.38 0.79 -17.26
CA THR A 296 12.32 1.23 -18.66
C THR A 296 12.90 0.18 -19.61
N PHE A 297 14.07 -0.38 -19.28
CA PHE A 297 14.66 -1.42 -20.11
C PHE A 297 13.86 -2.72 -20.13
N ALA A 298 13.25 -3.10 -19.01
CA ALA A 298 12.37 -4.28 -18.94
C ALA A 298 11.06 -4.06 -19.70
N ALA A 299 10.44 -2.87 -19.54
CA ALA A 299 9.17 -2.53 -20.17
C ALA A 299 9.27 -2.43 -21.70
N LEU A 300 10.38 -1.91 -22.23
CA LEU A 300 10.56 -1.63 -23.66
C LEU A 300 11.80 -2.34 -24.23
N PRO A 301 11.69 -3.60 -24.69
CA PRO A 301 12.85 -4.40 -25.11
C PRO A 301 13.67 -3.82 -26.28
N VAL A 302 13.07 -2.96 -27.11
CA VAL A 302 13.74 -2.35 -28.27
C VAL A 302 14.65 -1.17 -27.90
N VAL A 303 14.43 -0.54 -26.75
CA VAL A 303 15.20 0.62 -26.29
C VAL A 303 16.65 0.20 -26.06
N GLN A 304 17.60 0.93 -26.66
CA GLN A 304 19.03 0.67 -26.53
C GLN A 304 19.72 1.65 -25.58
N ARG A 305 19.19 2.87 -25.45
CA ARG A 305 19.79 3.92 -24.61
C ARG A 305 18.75 4.64 -23.78
N ILE A 306 19.12 4.98 -22.56
CA ILE A 306 18.33 5.83 -21.66
C ILE A 306 19.17 7.03 -21.26
N THR A 307 18.59 8.23 -21.36
CA THR A 307 19.10 9.44 -20.71
C THR A 307 18.17 9.77 -19.55
N LEU A 308 18.65 9.71 -18.32
CA LEU A 308 17.86 10.07 -17.13
C LEU A 308 18.50 11.28 -16.45
N SER A 309 17.69 12.31 -16.20
CA SER A 309 18.08 13.49 -15.46
C SER A 309 17.18 13.66 -14.24
N GLY A 310 17.77 13.75 -13.06
CA GLY A 310 17.03 13.94 -11.80
C GLY A 310 17.27 15.33 -11.24
N PHE A 311 16.18 16.06 -10.94
CA PHE A 311 16.22 17.37 -10.32
C PHE A 311 15.43 17.39 -9.00
N SER A 312 15.68 18.39 -8.17
CA SER A 312 14.88 18.68 -6.97
C SER A 312 14.62 20.18 -6.91
N GLN A 313 13.50 20.60 -6.34
CA GLN A 313 13.20 22.02 -6.19
C GLN A 313 13.95 22.61 -4.99
N ARG A 314 14.64 23.73 -5.20
CA ARG A 314 15.42 24.40 -4.15
C ARG A 314 15.20 25.89 -4.17
N HIS A 315 15.20 26.50 -3.00
CA HIS A 315 15.20 27.96 -2.90
C HIS A 315 16.57 28.52 -3.27
N ASP A 316 16.58 29.48 -4.18
CA ASP A 316 17.74 30.32 -4.41
C ASP A 316 17.98 31.21 -3.17
N PRO A 317 19.14 31.12 -2.50
CA PRO A 317 19.39 31.88 -1.29
C PRO A 317 19.48 33.40 -1.52
N ALA A 318 19.74 33.85 -2.75
CA ALA A 318 19.82 35.27 -3.10
C ALA A 318 18.44 35.87 -3.43
N THR A 319 17.54 35.12 -4.07
CA THR A 319 16.24 35.63 -4.54
C THR A 319 15.04 35.06 -3.78
N GLY A 320 15.21 33.95 -3.06
CA GLY A 320 14.15 33.20 -2.39
C GLY A 320 13.25 32.39 -3.34
N GLN A 321 13.46 32.50 -4.66
CA GLN A 321 12.64 31.81 -5.66
C GLN A 321 12.96 30.31 -5.68
N LEU A 322 11.93 29.50 -5.86
CA LEU A 322 12.10 28.07 -6.17
C LEU A 322 12.67 27.94 -7.59
N ARG A 323 13.65 27.06 -7.74
CA ARG A 323 14.23 26.67 -9.02
C ARG A 323 14.55 25.18 -9.02
N ASP A 324 14.56 24.60 -10.21
CA ASP A 324 14.97 23.22 -10.40
C ASP A 324 16.49 23.14 -10.40
N ASP A 325 17.05 22.46 -9.40
CA ASP A 325 18.47 22.13 -9.37
C ASP A 325 18.63 20.66 -9.80
N TYR A 326 19.17 20.44 -11.00
CA TYR A 326 19.57 19.11 -11.45
C TYR A 326 20.68 18.55 -10.57
N LEU A 327 20.44 17.36 -9.99
CA LEU A 327 21.34 16.71 -9.05
C LEU A 327 22.31 15.78 -9.76
N TYR A 328 21.80 15.05 -10.76
CA TYR A 328 22.59 14.20 -11.63
C TYR A 328 21.88 13.98 -12.98
N SER A 329 22.66 13.60 -13.97
CA SER A 329 22.16 13.16 -15.28
C SER A 329 23.06 12.03 -15.79
N VAL A 330 22.48 10.98 -16.35
CA VAL A 330 23.20 9.77 -16.74
C VAL A 330 22.73 9.24 -18.08
N ASN A 331 23.67 8.85 -18.94
CA ASN A 331 23.39 8.05 -20.14
C ASN A 331 23.74 6.60 -19.88
N VAL A 332 22.79 5.70 -20.15
CA VAL A 332 22.93 4.27 -19.92
C VAL A 332 22.63 3.51 -21.20
N ASP A 333 23.57 2.68 -21.64
CA ASP A 333 23.35 1.74 -22.74
C ASP A 333 22.87 0.39 -22.19
N ARG A 334 21.89 -0.24 -22.86
CA ARG A 334 21.31 -1.53 -22.44
C ARG A 334 22.35 -2.62 -22.27
N ALA A 335 23.33 -2.69 -23.18
CA ALA A 335 24.36 -3.71 -23.16
C ALA A 335 25.17 -3.67 -21.86
N GLN A 336 25.64 -2.48 -21.47
CA GLN A 336 26.36 -2.28 -20.21
C GLN A 336 25.47 -2.51 -18.99
N TRP A 337 24.21 -2.04 -19.04
CA TRP A 337 23.24 -2.28 -17.97
C TRP A 337 23.02 -3.78 -17.70
N SER A 338 23.01 -4.59 -18.77
CA SER A 338 22.82 -6.05 -18.69
C SER A 338 23.98 -6.80 -18.04
N GLU A 339 25.13 -6.15 -17.81
CA GLU A 339 26.28 -6.74 -17.10
C GLU A 339 26.11 -6.72 -15.57
N LEU A 340 25.15 -5.94 -15.05
CA LEU A 340 24.85 -5.89 -13.63
C LEU A 340 24.22 -7.20 -13.14
N ASN A 341 24.50 -7.56 -11.87
CA ASN A 341 23.96 -8.77 -11.27
C ASN A 341 22.58 -8.52 -10.62
N PHE A 342 21.51 -8.62 -11.41
CA PHE A 342 20.12 -8.46 -10.94
C PHE A 342 19.65 -9.56 -9.97
N GLN A 343 20.40 -10.66 -9.81
CA GLN A 343 20.09 -11.68 -8.81
C GLN A 343 20.60 -11.31 -7.40
N ALA A 344 21.43 -10.27 -7.29
CA ALA A 344 22.05 -9.85 -6.04
C ALA A 344 21.98 -8.31 -5.86
N LEU A 345 20.81 -7.72 -6.11
CA LEU A 345 20.59 -6.27 -6.00
C LEU A 345 20.94 -5.72 -4.61
N GLU A 346 20.73 -6.50 -3.53
CA GLU A 346 21.11 -6.13 -2.16
C GLU A 346 22.61 -5.84 -1.97
N MET A 347 23.45 -6.37 -2.87
CA MET A 347 24.90 -6.18 -2.85
C MET A 347 25.36 -5.01 -3.73
N ILE A 348 24.45 -4.38 -4.48
CA ILE A 348 24.76 -3.28 -5.37
C ILE A 348 24.68 -1.96 -4.61
N ASP A 349 25.80 -1.23 -4.55
CA ASP A 349 25.75 0.19 -4.21
C ASP A 349 25.32 0.99 -5.44
N VAL A 350 24.05 1.40 -5.49
CA VAL A 350 23.47 2.14 -6.62
C VAL A 350 24.22 3.43 -6.96
N VAL A 351 24.87 4.06 -5.98
CA VAL A 351 25.59 5.32 -6.17
C VAL A 351 26.90 5.09 -6.94
N GLU A 352 27.55 3.96 -6.68
CA GLU A 352 28.76 3.52 -7.38
C GLU A 352 28.41 2.80 -8.69
N ALA A 353 27.29 2.06 -8.74
CA ALA A 353 26.82 1.40 -9.96
C ALA A 353 26.52 2.41 -11.06
N LEU A 354 25.78 3.48 -10.75
CA LEU A 354 25.50 4.54 -11.73
C LEU A 354 26.77 5.29 -12.16
N ALA A 355 27.82 5.32 -11.35
CA ALA A 355 29.09 5.95 -11.70
C ALA A 355 29.92 5.16 -12.73
N GLN A 356 29.53 3.93 -13.06
CA GLN A 356 30.16 3.14 -14.13
C GLN A 356 29.70 3.56 -15.53
N PHE A 357 28.58 4.31 -15.61
CA PHE A 357 28.03 4.84 -16.85
C PHE A 357 28.49 6.29 -17.09
N ASP A 358 28.07 6.88 -18.20
CA ASP A 358 28.33 8.28 -18.50
C ASP A 358 27.45 9.18 -17.60
N LEU A 359 27.98 9.48 -16.41
CA LEU A 359 27.30 10.19 -15.33
C LEU A 359 27.84 11.61 -15.15
N ARG A 360 26.97 12.61 -15.26
CA ARG A 360 27.19 13.99 -14.78
C ARG A 360 26.60 14.14 -13.39
N ARG A 361 27.46 14.35 -12.39
CA ARG A 361 27.07 14.57 -11.00
C ARG A 361 28.11 15.41 -10.27
N ASN A 362 27.67 16.37 -9.45
CA ASN A 362 28.54 17.16 -8.61
C ASN A 362 28.10 17.05 -7.15
N MET A 363 28.79 16.21 -6.36
CA MET A 363 28.45 16.03 -4.95
C MET A 363 29.68 15.79 -4.07
N SER A 364 29.55 16.09 -2.78
CA SER A 364 30.56 15.72 -1.78
C SER A 364 30.45 14.22 -1.41
N LYS A 365 31.51 13.66 -0.81
CA LYS A 365 31.48 12.31 -0.21
C LYS A 365 30.44 12.14 0.92
N THR A 366 29.89 13.24 1.43
CA THR A 366 28.86 13.26 2.47
C THR A 366 27.45 13.45 1.90
N GLY A 367 27.27 13.42 0.57
CA GLY A 367 25.96 13.51 -0.08
C GLY A 367 25.42 14.94 -0.26
N VAL A 368 26.29 15.95 -0.28
CA VAL A 368 25.88 17.33 -0.57
C VAL A 368 25.97 17.57 -2.06
N PHE A 369 24.83 17.73 -2.73
CA PHE A 369 24.74 17.99 -4.17
C PHE A 369 24.90 19.47 -4.53
N LYS A 370 25.57 19.73 -5.65
CA LYS A 370 25.57 20.99 -6.38
C LYS A 370 24.86 20.79 -7.71
N ALA A 371 24.17 21.83 -8.17
CA ALA A 371 23.51 21.82 -9.47
C ALA A 371 24.51 21.48 -10.60
N ILE A 372 24.02 20.73 -11.58
CA ILE A 372 24.73 20.36 -12.81
C ILE A 372 23.91 20.75 -14.03
N GLU A 373 24.55 20.81 -15.19
CA GLU A 373 23.87 20.89 -16.48
C GLU A 373 23.59 19.47 -16.99
N PRO A 374 22.32 19.08 -17.22
CA PRO A 374 21.97 17.73 -17.63
C PRO A 374 22.49 17.42 -19.04
N PHE A 375 22.46 16.15 -19.44
CA PHE A 375 22.65 15.81 -20.85
C PHE A 375 21.47 16.33 -21.68
N ASP A 376 21.74 16.74 -22.93
CA ASP A 376 20.69 17.12 -23.87
C ASP A 376 19.82 15.89 -24.19
N GLY A 377 18.62 15.90 -23.62
CA GLY A 377 17.64 14.82 -23.70
C GLY A 377 16.41 15.13 -24.55
N GLY A 378 16.29 16.34 -25.12
CA GLY A 378 15.14 16.70 -25.95
C GLY A 378 13.82 16.97 -25.22
N VAL A 379 13.69 16.59 -23.95
CA VAL A 379 12.42 16.72 -23.19
C VAL A 379 12.03 18.19 -23.08
N MET A 380 11.07 18.59 -23.93
CA MET A 380 10.47 19.92 -23.90
C MET A 380 9.60 20.04 -22.64
N ARG A 381 10.09 20.80 -21.67
CA ARG A 381 9.35 21.08 -20.43
C ARG A 381 8.07 21.85 -20.74
N VAL A 382 6.95 21.35 -20.22
CA VAL A 382 5.72 22.15 -20.09
C VAL A 382 5.78 22.82 -18.74
N ASP A 383 6.31 24.04 -18.69
CA ASP A 383 6.28 24.84 -17.47
C ASP A 383 4.82 25.05 -17.03
N ALA A 384 4.56 24.99 -15.72
CA ALA A 384 3.26 25.30 -15.10
C ALA A 384 2.77 26.75 -15.34
N ALA A 385 3.47 27.52 -16.17
CA ALA A 385 3.13 28.87 -16.62
C ALA A 385 2.83 28.99 -18.13
N GLY A 386 2.78 27.88 -18.89
CA GLY A 386 2.31 27.89 -20.28
C GLY A 386 3.14 28.75 -21.24
N GLN A 387 4.46 28.81 -21.06
CA GLN A 387 5.37 29.45 -22.02
C GLN A 387 6.43 28.47 -22.50
N SER A 388 6.19 27.90 -23.68
CA SER A 388 7.19 27.16 -24.43
C SER A 388 8.30 28.12 -24.88
N SER A 389 9.49 28.03 -24.27
CA SER A 389 10.67 28.74 -24.74
C SER A 389 11.49 27.83 -25.67
N ILE A 390 11.58 28.23 -26.94
CA ILE A 390 12.37 27.57 -27.97
C ILE A 390 13.82 28.07 -27.83
N THR A 391 14.74 27.22 -27.36
CA THR A 391 16.18 27.49 -27.48
C THR A 391 16.66 27.05 -28.86
N ASN A 392 16.48 27.93 -29.85
CA ASN A 392 17.16 27.79 -31.14
C ASN A 392 18.66 28.06 -30.95
N SER A 393 19.48 27.02 -31.02
CA SER A 393 20.92 27.17 -31.24
C SER A 393 21.17 27.66 -32.67
N PRO A 394 21.94 28.74 -32.89
CA PRO A 394 22.27 29.19 -34.24
C PRO A 394 23.40 28.34 -34.83
N THR A 395 23.06 27.56 -35.86
CA THR A 395 24.02 27.01 -36.80
C THR A 395 24.57 28.13 -37.70
N THR A 396 25.87 28.43 -37.61
CA THR A 396 26.83 28.94 -38.63
C THR A 396 27.98 29.64 -37.89
N ARG A 397 29.27 29.44 -38.17
CA ARG A 397 29.97 29.02 -39.39
C ARG A 397 31.37 28.51 -39.03
#